data_AF-A0A350ER12-F1
#
_entry.id   AF-A0A350ER12-F1
#
_cell.length_a   1.000
_cell.length_b   1.000
_cell.length_c   1.000
_cell.angle_alpha   90.00
_cell.angle_beta   90.00
_cell.angle_gamma   90.00
#
_symmetry.space_group_name_H-M   'P 1'
#
loop_
_entity.id
_entity.type
_entity.pdbx_description
1 polymer ?
#
loop_
_entity_poly.entity_id
_entity_poly.type
_entity_poly.pdbx_seq_one_letter_code
_entity_poly.pdbx_strand_id
1 'polypeptide(L)'
;MKERLTIPTIFGYLFGQRAAIQTVASSSAAIWTGIALTLLTAFARNYDQTYVVEKPFLWFFGPLLFSLVSGSWIYLVCYALCARLQMPENDRSMKGSWRGFMGAFWMTAPIAWLYAIPVERFMDSVTAAKANLALLAVVSLWRVLLMARVLQVVTRAPYLRALLWVILAASVEVVVLVFTSGSLTKRVMAAMGGLRNSPEEEVLITAMNNAFGMALWGFGIAFVGLLIWRREFNAERWPRIVRKRTPWTALVVALAGWTIIAVPAQRQLLLNHQLEQHIARKEWRAALDLMTSRQPVDFAPARPLPPKLYENTVFREALGLAGALEPSDERWVIEHVERALNKVSSHWKEIWQPGGDGEVSVEKLENLVVGFDIQPADVLPLLRSTNAVPEIEGWLERNPAFLLALHNRVADWHQSNSDSVETLKRTLEERGLPALPEHSKSSP
;
A
#
# COMPACT_ATOMS: atom_id res chain seq x y z
N MET A 1 -33.28 -23.91 25.56
CA MET A 1 -32.99 -23.26 24.26
C MET A 1 -31.51 -22.90 24.20
N LYS A 2 -30.79 -23.20 23.10
CA LYS A 2 -29.37 -22.80 22.96
C LYS A 2 -29.29 -21.32 22.62
N GLU A 3 -28.71 -20.50 23.50
CA GLU A 3 -28.49 -19.08 23.26
C GLU A 3 -27.64 -18.87 21.98
N ARG A 4 -28.10 -17.95 21.11
CA ARG A 4 -27.40 -17.55 19.89
C ARG A 4 -26.65 -16.24 20.14
N LEU A 5 -25.50 -16.07 19.49
CA LEU A 5 -24.93 -14.72 19.36
C LEU A 5 -25.86 -13.92 18.45
N THR A 6 -26.42 -12.82 18.96
CA THR A 6 -27.35 -11.97 18.22
C THR A 6 -26.64 -10.73 17.68
N ILE A 7 -27.17 -10.12 16.63
CA ILE A 7 -26.63 -8.87 16.06
C ILE A 7 -26.53 -7.76 17.13
N PRO A 8 -27.52 -7.53 18.01
CA PRO A 8 -27.40 -6.58 19.11
C PRO A 8 -26.23 -6.87 20.06
N THR A 9 -25.91 -8.15 20.31
CA THR A 9 -24.74 -8.52 21.12
C THR A 9 -23.44 -8.11 20.43
N ILE A 10 -23.35 -8.22 19.11
CA ILE A 10 -22.16 -7.81 18.35
C ILE A 10 -22.01 -6.28 18.42
N PHE A 11 -23.07 -5.51 18.15
CA PHE A 11 -23.01 -4.05 18.26
C PHE A 11 -22.72 -3.60 19.69
N GLY A 12 -23.40 -4.16 20.68
CA GLY A 12 -23.14 -3.87 22.10
C GLY A 12 -21.70 -4.17 22.50
N TYR A 13 -21.10 -5.23 21.93
CA TYR A 13 -19.68 -5.54 22.11
C TYR A 13 -18.79 -4.43 21.53
N LEU A 14 -19.05 -3.96 20.30
CA LEU A 14 -18.25 -2.90 19.66
C LEU A 14 -18.29 -1.57 20.43
N PHE A 15 -19.38 -1.29 21.15
CA PHE A 15 -19.53 -0.12 22.03
C PHE A 15 -19.11 -0.38 23.49
N GLY A 16 -18.48 -1.52 23.80
CA GLY A 16 -17.92 -1.79 25.12
C GLY A 16 -18.95 -2.11 26.22
N GLN A 17 -20.16 -2.55 25.84
CA GLN A 17 -21.20 -2.94 26.80
C GLN A 17 -20.77 -4.20 27.58
N ARG A 18 -20.86 -4.13 28.91
CA ARG A 18 -20.37 -5.18 29.82
C ARG A 18 -20.99 -6.55 29.55
N ALA A 19 -22.32 -6.62 29.43
CA ALA A 19 -23.04 -7.87 29.21
C ALA A 19 -22.69 -8.53 27.86
N ALA A 20 -22.50 -7.71 26.82
CA ALA A 20 -22.09 -8.18 25.50
C ALA A 20 -20.67 -8.74 25.53
N ILE A 21 -19.73 -8.05 26.19
CA ILE A 21 -18.35 -8.53 26.37
C ILE A 21 -18.31 -9.88 27.09
N GLN A 22 -19.03 -10.02 28.21
CA GLN A 22 -19.10 -11.30 28.95
C GLN A 22 -19.70 -12.41 28.08
N THR A 23 -20.72 -12.09 27.28
CA THR A 23 -21.34 -13.02 26.35
C THR A 23 -20.38 -13.47 25.24
N VAL A 24 -19.61 -12.55 24.67
CA VAL A 24 -18.62 -12.84 23.62
C VAL A 24 -17.45 -13.65 24.19
N ALA A 25 -16.89 -13.22 25.32
CA ALA A 25 -15.73 -13.86 25.97
C ALA A 25 -16.00 -15.29 26.43
N SER A 26 -17.25 -15.61 26.77
CA SER A 26 -17.71 -16.95 27.15
C SER A 26 -18.22 -17.80 25.97
N SER A 27 -18.29 -17.26 24.75
CA SER A 27 -18.92 -17.97 23.62
C SER A 27 -17.89 -18.64 22.72
N SER A 28 -18.00 -19.96 22.53
CA SER A 28 -17.21 -20.67 21.50
C SER A 28 -17.50 -20.23 20.07
N ALA A 29 -18.72 -19.72 19.82
CA ALA A 29 -19.09 -19.20 18.52
C ALA A 29 -18.39 -17.87 18.19
N ALA A 30 -17.89 -17.13 19.19
CA ALA A 30 -17.18 -15.87 18.97
C ALA A 30 -15.91 -16.05 18.13
N ILE A 31 -15.22 -17.18 18.26
CA ILE A 31 -14.01 -17.49 17.48
C ILE A 31 -14.36 -17.61 16.00
N TRP A 32 -15.32 -18.48 15.66
CA TRP A 32 -15.72 -18.70 14.27
C TRP A 32 -16.38 -17.46 13.65
N THR A 33 -17.19 -16.75 14.44
CA THR A 33 -17.78 -15.48 14.01
C THR A 33 -16.69 -14.44 13.76
N GLY A 34 -15.71 -14.32 14.66
CA GLY A 34 -14.59 -13.41 14.52
C GLY A 34 -13.70 -13.72 13.31
N ILE A 35 -13.40 -15.00 13.03
CA ILE A 35 -12.67 -15.42 11.82
C ILE A 35 -13.43 -14.98 10.58
N ALA A 36 -14.73 -15.29 10.50
CA ALA A 36 -15.57 -14.94 9.36
C ALA A 36 -15.63 -13.41 9.16
N LEU A 37 -15.79 -12.64 10.24
CA LEU A 37 -15.79 -11.18 10.18
C LEU A 37 -14.43 -10.61 9.77
N THR A 38 -13.32 -11.21 10.21
CA THR A 38 -11.97 -10.79 9.82
C THR A 38 -11.71 -11.05 8.34
N LEU A 39 -12.14 -12.21 7.82
CA LEU A 39 -12.09 -12.51 6.38
C LEU A 39 -12.99 -11.56 5.57
N LEU A 40 -14.17 -11.23 6.10
CA LEU A 40 -15.07 -10.28 5.45
C LEU A 40 -14.50 -8.85 5.45
N THR A 41 -13.81 -8.44 6.51
CA THR A 41 -13.05 -7.19 6.54
C THR A 41 -11.89 -7.21 5.54
N ALA A 42 -11.21 -8.33 5.35
CA ALA A 42 -10.18 -8.47 4.32
C ALA A 42 -10.78 -8.23 2.92
N PHE A 43 -11.95 -8.79 2.67
CA PHE A 43 -12.70 -8.57 1.43
C PHE A 43 -13.05 -7.09 1.24
N ALA A 44 -13.64 -6.48 2.27
CA ALA A 44 -14.01 -5.06 2.29
C ALA A 44 -12.81 -4.12 2.13
N ARG A 45 -11.61 -4.50 2.55
CA ARG A 45 -10.43 -3.64 2.45
C ARG A 45 -9.75 -3.69 1.08
N ASN A 46 -9.80 -4.85 0.42
CA ASN A 46 -8.97 -5.11 -0.74
C ASN A 46 -9.74 -5.10 -2.07
N TYR A 47 -11.07 -4.90 -2.05
CA TYR A 47 -11.92 -5.02 -3.25
C TYR A 47 -11.69 -3.95 -4.31
N ASP A 48 -11.11 -2.81 -3.96
CA ASP A 48 -10.81 -1.69 -4.86
C ASP A 48 -9.31 -1.45 -5.04
N GLN A 49 -8.47 -2.06 -4.20
CA GLN A 49 -7.00 -1.90 -4.25
C GLN A 49 -6.29 -2.95 -5.07
N THR A 50 -6.71 -4.22 -5.01
CA THR A 50 -5.97 -5.34 -5.61
C THR A 50 -6.88 -6.30 -6.34
N TYR A 51 -6.42 -6.75 -7.52
CA TYR A 51 -7.16 -7.73 -8.29
C TYR A 51 -7.02 -9.12 -7.64
N VAL A 52 -8.14 -9.77 -7.33
CA VAL A 52 -8.19 -10.99 -6.51
C VAL A 52 -7.33 -12.12 -7.08
N VAL A 53 -7.22 -12.20 -8.42
CA VAL A 53 -6.50 -13.28 -9.11
C VAL A 53 -4.98 -13.14 -8.99
N GLU A 54 -4.44 -11.94 -8.79
CA GLU A 54 -2.99 -11.74 -8.70
C GLU A 54 -2.39 -12.44 -7.48
N LYS A 55 -3.05 -12.35 -6.31
CA LYS A 55 -2.55 -12.85 -5.02
C LYS A 55 -3.67 -13.40 -4.14
N PRO A 56 -4.42 -14.43 -4.57
CA PRO A 56 -5.65 -14.86 -3.90
C PRO A 56 -5.42 -15.25 -2.44
N PHE A 57 -4.34 -16.00 -2.16
CA PHE A 57 -4.05 -16.43 -0.80
C PHE A 57 -3.77 -15.26 0.16
N LEU A 58 -2.90 -14.33 -0.26
CA LEU A 58 -2.54 -13.17 0.57
C LEU A 58 -3.74 -12.25 0.79
N TRP A 59 -4.60 -12.13 -0.24
CA TRP A 59 -5.80 -11.31 -0.22
C TRP A 59 -6.80 -11.76 0.84
N PHE A 60 -7.10 -13.06 0.89
CA PHE A 60 -8.05 -13.62 1.87
C PHE A 60 -7.43 -13.84 3.25
N PHE A 61 -6.23 -14.45 3.31
CA PHE A 61 -5.67 -14.94 4.56
C PHE A 61 -4.64 -14.01 5.20
N GLY A 62 -4.11 -13.03 4.46
CA GLY A 62 -3.11 -12.10 4.96
C GLY A 62 -3.57 -11.36 6.23
N PRO A 63 -4.72 -10.67 6.22
CA PRO A 63 -5.23 -9.98 7.41
C PRO A 63 -5.53 -10.92 8.58
N LEU A 64 -6.03 -12.14 8.28
CA LEU A 64 -6.28 -13.14 9.32
C LEU A 64 -4.98 -13.60 9.97
N LEU A 65 -3.95 -13.93 9.18
CA LEU A 65 -2.64 -14.35 9.67
C LEU A 65 -1.96 -13.25 10.50
N PHE A 66 -1.97 -12.01 10.00
CA PHE A 66 -1.43 -10.87 10.73
C PHE A 66 -2.18 -10.67 12.06
N SER A 67 -3.52 -10.73 12.04
CA SER A 67 -4.33 -10.59 13.26
C SER A 67 -4.14 -11.75 14.25
N LEU A 68 -3.82 -12.96 13.77
CA LEU A 68 -3.53 -14.11 14.62
C LEU A 68 -2.22 -13.90 15.38
N VAL A 69 -1.17 -13.44 14.69
CA VAL A 69 0.13 -13.11 15.29
C VAL A 69 -0.01 -11.96 16.27
N SER A 70 -0.60 -10.84 15.84
CA SER A 70 -0.85 -9.65 16.66
C SER A 70 -1.68 -9.95 17.91
N GLY A 71 -2.84 -10.59 17.74
CA GLY A 71 -3.72 -10.95 18.85
C GLY A 71 -3.06 -11.92 19.83
N SER A 72 -2.30 -12.90 19.33
CA SER A 72 -1.56 -13.84 20.19
C SER A 72 -0.42 -13.15 20.94
N TRP A 73 0.26 -12.19 20.32
CA TRP A 73 1.28 -11.37 20.98
C TRP A 73 0.69 -10.54 22.11
N ILE A 74 -0.39 -9.80 21.86
CA ILE A 74 -1.08 -9.01 22.87
C ILE A 74 -1.57 -9.91 24.01
N TYR A 75 -2.15 -11.06 23.68
CA TYR A 75 -2.54 -12.05 24.68
C TYR A 75 -1.35 -12.51 25.51
N LEU A 76 -0.22 -12.86 24.89
CA LEU A 76 0.95 -13.35 25.59
C LEU A 76 1.52 -12.31 26.54
N VAL A 77 1.64 -11.05 26.11
CA VAL A 77 2.12 -9.95 26.97
C VAL A 77 1.13 -9.72 28.11
N CYS A 78 -0.16 -9.60 27.82
CA CYS A 78 -1.18 -9.39 28.85
C CYS A 78 -1.26 -10.56 29.83
N TYR A 79 -1.20 -11.80 29.34
CA TYR A 79 -1.22 -13.02 30.15
C TYR A 79 0.07 -13.17 30.95
N ALA A 80 1.24 -12.90 30.39
CA ALA A 80 2.50 -12.93 31.13
C ALA A 80 2.50 -11.91 32.26
N LEU A 81 2.00 -10.69 32.03
CA LEU A 81 1.92 -9.65 33.04
C LEU A 81 0.81 -9.90 34.08
N CYS A 82 -0.36 -10.39 33.66
CA CYS A 82 -1.50 -10.66 34.54
C CYS A 82 -1.33 -11.97 35.31
N ALA A 83 -1.07 -13.09 34.61
CA ALA A 83 -1.04 -14.41 35.20
C ALA A 83 0.19 -14.68 36.07
N ARG A 84 1.37 -14.13 35.73
CA ARG A 84 2.56 -14.30 36.59
C ARG A 84 2.48 -13.48 37.87
N LEU A 85 1.82 -12.32 37.84
CA LEU A 85 1.83 -11.40 38.97
C LEU A 85 0.63 -11.58 39.90
N GLN A 86 -0.51 -12.09 39.42
CA GLN A 86 -1.78 -11.99 40.16
C GLN A 86 -2.66 -13.24 40.17
N MET A 87 -2.42 -14.24 39.31
CA MET A 87 -3.27 -15.44 39.27
C MET A 87 -2.70 -16.58 40.13
N PRO A 88 -3.53 -17.25 40.97
CA PRO A 88 -3.14 -18.46 41.67
C PRO A 88 -2.64 -19.54 40.69
N GLU A 89 -1.61 -20.31 41.09
CA GLU A 89 -0.98 -21.29 40.20
C GLU A 89 -1.95 -22.31 39.61
N ASN A 90 -2.96 -22.71 40.39
CA ASN A 90 -3.92 -23.74 40.03
C ASN A 90 -4.89 -23.33 38.89
N ASP A 91 -4.97 -22.04 38.54
CA ASP A 91 -5.93 -21.50 37.56
C ASP A 91 -5.31 -21.11 36.20
N ARG A 92 -4.02 -21.42 35.97
CA ARG A 92 -3.22 -20.99 34.81
C ARG A 92 -3.50 -21.74 33.49
N SER A 93 -4.76 -22.03 33.16
CA SER A 93 -5.11 -22.69 31.88
C SER A 93 -4.99 -21.72 30.69
N MET A 94 -3.81 -21.67 30.10
CA MET A 94 -3.48 -20.75 28.98
C MET A 94 -4.33 -21.00 27.72
N LYS A 95 -4.61 -22.27 27.38
CA LYS A 95 -5.30 -22.62 26.11
C LYS A 95 -6.76 -22.16 26.09
N GLY A 96 -7.48 -22.30 27.20
CA GLY A 96 -8.89 -21.89 27.28
C GLY A 96 -9.06 -20.37 27.22
N SER A 97 -8.23 -19.66 27.97
CA SER A 97 -8.22 -18.20 28.02
C SER A 97 -7.79 -17.57 26.69
N TRP A 98 -6.81 -18.16 25.98
CA TRP A 98 -6.40 -17.71 24.65
C TRP A 98 -7.54 -17.76 23.64
N ARG A 99 -8.30 -18.86 23.61
CA ARG A 99 -9.44 -19.03 22.69
C ARG A 99 -10.52 -17.97 22.91
N GLY A 100 -10.87 -17.71 24.18
CA GLY A 100 -11.85 -16.66 24.51
C GLY A 100 -11.35 -15.26 24.19
N PHE A 101 -10.06 -14.99 24.45
CA PHE A 101 -9.43 -13.71 24.09
C PHE A 101 -9.39 -13.49 22.58
N MET A 102 -8.95 -14.47 21.80
CA MET A 102 -8.90 -14.36 20.33
C MET A 102 -10.29 -14.19 19.73
N GLY A 103 -11.29 -14.88 20.27
CA GLY A 103 -12.69 -14.66 19.91
C GLY A 103 -13.11 -13.20 20.11
N ALA A 104 -12.82 -12.61 21.28
CA ALA A 104 -13.07 -11.19 21.52
C ALA A 104 -12.26 -10.30 20.57
N PHE A 105 -10.97 -10.53 20.44
CA PHE A 105 -10.08 -9.75 19.58
C PHE A 105 -10.57 -9.68 18.12
N TRP A 106 -10.95 -10.81 17.52
CA TRP A 106 -11.48 -10.84 16.15
C TRP A 106 -12.89 -10.27 16.03
N MET A 107 -13.69 -10.27 17.10
CA MET A 107 -15.00 -9.60 17.11
C MET A 107 -14.90 -8.08 16.96
N THR A 108 -13.70 -7.48 17.06
CA THR A 108 -13.46 -6.07 16.75
C THR A 108 -13.31 -5.79 15.24
N ALA A 109 -13.21 -6.82 14.39
CA ALA A 109 -13.01 -6.68 12.95
C ALA A 109 -14.05 -5.82 12.21
N PRO A 110 -15.35 -5.80 12.56
CA PRO A 110 -16.33 -4.97 11.85
C PRO A 110 -16.07 -3.47 11.92
N ILE A 111 -15.34 -2.98 12.93
CA ILE A 111 -14.98 -1.55 13.03
C ILE A 111 -14.12 -1.13 11.84
N ALA A 112 -13.33 -2.06 11.29
CA ALA A 112 -12.50 -1.81 10.13
C ALA A 112 -13.29 -1.62 8.82
N TRP A 113 -14.60 -1.91 8.80
CA TRP A 113 -15.45 -1.57 7.66
C TRP A 113 -15.60 -0.06 7.46
N LEU A 114 -15.39 0.75 8.51
CA LEU A 114 -15.47 2.21 8.41
C LEU A 114 -14.40 2.80 7.50
N TYR A 115 -13.23 2.18 7.40
CA TYR A 115 -12.16 2.64 6.51
C TYR A 115 -12.11 1.87 5.18
N ALA A 116 -13.05 0.95 4.94
CA ALA A 116 -13.25 0.30 3.63
C ALA A 116 -14.03 1.18 2.64
N ILE A 117 -14.40 2.39 3.06
CA ILE A 117 -15.09 3.36 2.22
C ILE A 117 -14.06 3.92 1.23
N PRO A 118 -14.33 3.88 -0.09
CA PRO A 118 -13.37 4.25 -1.12
C PRO A 118 -13.30 5.77 -1.25
N VAL A 119 -12.63 6.45 -0.30
CA VAL A 119 -12.50 7.91 -0.25
C VAL A 119 -11.75 8.47 -1.46
N GLU A 120 -10.93 7.65 -2.11
CA GLU A 120 -10.19 7.93 -3.35
C GLU A 120 -11.11 8.26 -4.52
N ARG A 121 -12.38 7.83 -4.46
CA ARG A 121 -13.38 8.16 -5.49
C ARG A 121 -13.94 9.58 -5.35
N PHE A 122 -13.78 10.20 -4.19
CA PHE A 122 -14.39 11.48 -3.85
C PHE A 122 -13.38 12.59 -3.58
N MET A 123 -12.10 12.25 -3.42
CA MET A 123 -11.05 13.18 -3.00
C MET A 123 -9.83 13.04 -3.90
N ASP A 124 -8.99 14.09 -3.95
CA ASP A 124 -7.67 13.98 -4.58
C ASP A 124 -6.79 12.96 -3.85
N SER A 125 -5.78 12.44 -4.55
CA SER A 125 -4.89 11.38 -4.05
C SER A 125 -4.27 11.68 -2.67
N VAL A 126 -3.81 12.92 -2.45
CA VAL A 126 -3.15 13.32 -1.19
C VAL A 126 -4.17 13.44 -0.06
N THR A 127 -5.32 14.06 -0.32
CA THR A 127 -6.39 14.19 0.67
C THR A 127 -7.00 12.82 1.00
N ALA A 128 -7.17 11.95 0.00
CA ALA A 128 -7.62 10.57 0.19
C ALA A 128 -6.64 9.78 1.08
N ALA A 129 -5.33 9.89 0.85
CA ALA A 129 -4.32 9.26 1.69
C ALA A 129 -4.40 9.76 3.16
N LYS A 130 -4.55 11.07 3.36
CA LYS A 130 -4.73 11.67 4.71
C LYS A 130 -6.02 11.17 5.38
N ALA A 131 -7.13 11.14 4.65
CA ALA A 131 -8.42 10.66 5.16
C ALA A 131 -8.35 9.18 5.57
N ASN A 132 -7.75 8.33 4.73
CA ASN A 132 -7.53 6.92 5.03
C ASN A 132 -6.68 6.72 6.28
N LEU A 133 -5.58 7.47 6.41
CA LEU A 133 -4.73 7.42 7.60
C LEU A 133 -5.45 7.89 8.86
N ALA A 134 -6.26 8.94 8.76
CA ALA A 134 -7.08 9.42 9.88
C ALA A 134 -8.13 8.37 10.31
N LEU A 135 -8.81 7.74 9.35
CA LEU A 135 -9.77 6.66 9.63
C LEU A 135 -9.08 5.45 10.27
N LEU A 136 -7.90 5.06 9.78
CA LEU A 136 -7.07 4.02 10.38
C LEU A 136 -6.65 4.38 11.82
N ALA A 137 -6.28 5.63 12.08
CA ALA A 137 -5.94 6.11 13.42
C ALA A 137 -7.15 6.02 14.38
N VAL A 138 -8.34 6.46 13.95
CA VAL A 138 -9.57 6.34 14.74
C VAL A 138 -9.91 4.88 15.04
N VAL A 139 -9.85 4.01 14.03
CA VAL A 139 -10.17 2.59 14.16
C VAL A 139 -9.17 1.87 15.07
N SER A 140 -7.88 2.14 14.92
CA SER A 140 -6.83 1.57 15.79
C SER A 140 -6.98 2.02 17.24
N LEU A 141 -7.22 3.31 17.49
CA LEU A 141 -7.50 3.84 18.83
C LEU A 141 -8.72 3.15 19.45
N TRP A 142 -9.81 3.02 18.69
CA TRP A 142 -11.02 2.35 19.16
C TRP A 142 -10.74 0.89 19.55
N ARG A 143 -9.96 0.15 18.76
CA ARG A 143 -9.60 -1.24 19.06
C ARG A 143 -8.77 -1.35 20.34
N VAL A 144 -7.83 -0.43 20.59
CA VAL A 144 -7.04 -0.40 21.83
C VAL A 144 -7.94 -0.15 23.04
N LEU A 145 -8.80 0.87 22.98
CA LEU A 145 -9.75 1.19 24.06
C LEU A 145 -10.72 0.03 24.32
N LEU A 146 -11.23 -0.60 23.25
CA LEU A 146 -12.13 -1.73 23.36
C LEU A 146 -11.44 -2.95 23.97
N MET A 147 -10.19 -3.26 23.58
CA MET A 147 -9.45 -4.38 24.18
C MET A 147 -9.10 -4.11 25.64
N ALA A 148 -8.76 -2.87 26.01
CA ALA A 148 -8.59 -2.48 27.40
C ALA A 148 -9.90 -2.69 28.20
N ARG A 149 -11.05 -2.30 27.62
CA ARG A 149 -12.37 -2.51 28.21
C ARG A 149 -12.74 -4.00 28.33
N VAL A 150 -12.39 -4.81 27.34
CA VAL A 150 -12.59 -6.27 27.38
C VAL A 150 -11.81 -6.88 28.53
N LEU A 151 -10.52 -6.56 28.64
CA LEU A 151 -9.68 -7.01 29.75
C LEU A 151 -10.26 -6.56 31.08
N GLN A 152 -10.63 -5.28 31.23
CA GLN A 152 -11.25 -4.75 32.44
C GLN A 152 -12.50 -5.55 32.84
N VAL A 153 -13.40 -5.85 31.89
CA VAL A 153 -14.66 -6.55 32.19
C VAL A 153 -14.40 -8.01 32.55
N VAL A 154 -13.45 -8.66 31.89
CA VAL A 154 -13.19 -10.10 32.05
C VAL A 154 -12.33 -10.38 33.28
N THR A 155 -11.28 -9.60 33.52
CA THR A 155 -10.36 -9.81 34.65
C THR A 155 -10.75 -9.02 35.90
N ARG A 156 -11.72 -8.10 35.79
CA ARG A 156 -12.08 -7.09 36.81
C ARG A 156 -10.93 -6.16 37.21
N ALA A 157 -9.86 -6.10 36.41
CA ALA A 157 -8.78 -5.15 36.63
C ALA A 157 -9.27 -3.70 36.49
N PRO A 158 -8.64 -2.72 37.16
CA PRO A 158 -8.88 -1.31 36.88
C PRO A 158 -8.65 -0.98 35.41
N TYR A 159 -9.53 -0.17 34.81
CA TYR A 159 -9.49 0.13 33.37
C TYR A 159 -8.13 0.69 32.93
N LEU A 160 -7.59 1.64 33.68
CA LEU A 160 -6.31 2.27 33.36
C LEU A 160 -5.17 1.24 33.31
N ARG A 161 -5.15 0.27 34.22
CA ARG A 161 -4.14 -0.79 34.23
C ARG A 161 -4.27 -1.72 33.03
N ALA A 162 -5.51 -2.11 32.69
CA ALA A 162 -5.78 -2.88 31.49
C ALA A 162 -5.36 -2.13 30.22
N LEU A 163 -5.58 -0.80 30.18
CA LEU A 163 -5.14 0.07 29.10
C LEU A 163 -3.61 0.10 28.99
N LEU A 164 -2.88 0.25 30.10
CA LEU A 164 -1.41 0.23 30.08
C LEU A 164 -0.86 -1.10 29.57
N TRP A 165 -1.48 -2.24 29.90
CA TRP A 165 -1.07 -3.53 29.35
C TRP A 165 -1.22 -3.61 27.84
N VAL A 166 -2.36 -3.15 27.32
CA VAL A 166 -2.62 -3.16 25.87
C VAL A 166 -1.70 -2.18 25.14
N ILE A 167 -1.50 -0.96 25.67
CA ILE A 167 -0.57 0.02 25.11
C ILE A 167 0.85 -0.55 25.09
N LEU A 168 1.32 -1.12 26.20
CA LEU A 168 2.66 -1.72 26.27
C LEU A 168 2.83 -2.81 25.19
N ALA A 169 1.86 -3.72 25.07
CA ALA A 169 1.91 -4.79 24.08
C ALA A 169 1.91 -4.27 22.64
N ALA A 170 1.02 -3.32 22.34
CA ALA A 170 0.88 -2.71 21.01
C ALA A 170 2.12 -1.87 20.64
N SER A 171 2.70 -1.14 21.59
CA SER A 171 3.92 -0.37 21.37
C SER A 171 5.10 -1.26 21.01
N VAL A 172 5.29 -2.39 21.74
CA VAL A 172 6.36 -3.34 21.41
C VAL A 172 6.13 -3.97 20.03
N GLU A 173 4.88 -4.30 19.69
CA GLU A 173 4.53 -4.83 18.37
C GLU A 173 4.92 -3.85 17.25
N VAL A 174 4.58 -2.56 17.38
CA VAL A 174 4.93 -1.53 16.39
C VAL A 174 6.44 -1.40 16.24
N VAL A 175 7.18 -1.37 17.36
CA VAL A 175 8.65 -1.32 17.34
C VAL A 175 9.21 -2.52 16.57
N VAL A 176 8.80 -3.74 16.91
CA VAL A 176 9.26 -4.96 16.25
C VAL A 176 8.92 -4.96 14.75
N LEU A 177 7.73 -4.52 14.36
CA LEU A 177 7.32 -4.43 12.95
C LEU A 177 8.18 -3.43 12.17
N VAL A 178 8.49 -2.26 12.73
CA VAL A 178 9.36 -1.27 12.07
C VAL A 178 10.77 -1.79 11.88
N PHE A 179 11.32 -2.53 12.85
CA PHE A 179 12.66 -3.12 12.74
C PHE A 179 12.71 -4.32 11.78
N THR A 180 11.65 -5.13 11.71
CA THR A 180 11.64 -6.37 10.90
C THR A 180 11.18 -6.17 9.46
N SER A 181 10.37 -5.15 9.16
CA SER A 181 9.79 -4.94 7.83
C SER A 181 10.77 -4.41 6.77
N GLY A 182 12.02 -4.14 7.13
CA GLY A 182 13.00 -3.53 6.22
C GLY A 182 12.61 -2.12 5.77
N SER A 183 11.57 -1.51 6.37
CA SER A 183 11.13 -0.15 6.08
C SER A 183 12.25 0.86 6.34
N LEU A 184 13.08 0.59 7.36
CA LEU A 184 14.26 1.39 7.67
C LEU A 184 15.30 1.29 6.55
N THR A 185 15.54 0.09 6.01
CA THR A 185 16.44 -0.14 4.87
C THR A 185 15.96 0.58 3.61
N LYS A 186 14.65 0.46 3.29
CA LYS A 186 14.06 1.16 2.13
C LYS A 186 14.18 2.68 2.26
N ARG A 187 13.98 3.22 3.46
CA ARG A 187 14.11 4.66 3.73
C ARG A 187 15.54 5.16 3.63
N VAL A 188 16.51 4.41 4.17
CA VAL A 188 17.92 4.77 4.04
C VAL A 188 18.34 4.71 2.57
N MET A 189 17.92 3.69 1.81
CA MET A 189 18.15 3.63 0.36
C MET A 189 17.49 4.79 -0.38
N ALA A 190 16.23 5.13 -0.09
CA ALA A 190 15.52 6.24 -0.73
C ALA A 190 16.18 7.59 -0.43
N ALA A 191 16.59 7.81 0.83
CA ALA A 191 17.30 9.03 1.24
C ALA A 191 18.69 9.15 0.58
N MET A 192 19.39 8.03 0.39
CA MET A 192 20.70 8.02 -0.29
C MET A 192 20.59 8.06 -1.81
N GLY A 193 19.49 7.57 -2.40
CA GLY A 193 19.27 7.52 -3.85
C GLY A 193 18.72 8.80 -4.47
N GLY A 194 18.41 9.82 -3.66
CA GLY A 194 17.84 11.09 -4.14
C GLY A 194 16.47 10.94 -4.81
N LEU A 195 15.81 9.79 -4.65
CA LEU A 195 14.50 9.52 -5.24
C LEU A 195 13.43 10.27 -4.46
N ARG A 196 12.61 11.04 -5.17
CA ARG A 196 11.45 11.69 -4.59
C ARG A 196 10.37 10.66 -4.39
N ASN A 197 9.97 10.48 -3.13
CA ASN A 197 8.76 9.75 -2.80
C ASN A 197 7.57 10.46 -3.44
N SER A 198 6.56 9.70 -3.83
CA SER A 198 5.30 10.33 -4.23
C SER A 198 4.73 11.14 -3.05
N PRO A 199 3.97 12.22 -3.29
CA PRO A 199 3.36 13.00 -2.20
C PRO A 199 2.56 12.12 -1.21
N GLU A 200 1.95 11.05 -1.69
CA GLU A 200 1.24 10.06 -0.89
C GLU A 200 2.19 9.23 -0.03
N GLU A 201 3.32 8.81 -0.59
CA GLU A 201 4.37 8.07 0.13
C GLU A 201 5.02 8.95 1.21
N GLU A 202 5.22 10.24 0.96
CA GLU A 202 5.70 11.19 1.99
C GLU A 202 4.72 11.29 3.16
N VAL A 203 3.42 11.37 2.88
CA VAL A 203 2.35 11.35 3.89
C VAL A 203 2.38 10.03 4.68
N LEU A 204 2.56 8.89 4.00
CA LEU A 204 2.67 7.58 4.64
C LEU A 204 3.92 7.46 5.53
N ILE A 205 5.07 7.94 5.05
CA ILE A 205 6.33 7.95 5.79
C ILE A 205 6.19 8.80 7.06
N THR A 206 5.58 9.99 6.93
CA THR A 206 5.33 10.89 8.05
C THR A 206 4.40 10.25 9.07
N ALA A 207 3.29 9.65 8.63
CA ALA A 207 2.38 8.94 9.51
C ALA A 207 3.05 7.75 10.23
N MET A 208 3.89 6.99 9.53
CA MET A 208 4.64 5.88 10.13
C MET A 208 5.68 6.36 11.16
N ASN A 209 6.34 7.51 10.91
CA ASN A 209 7.24 8.14 11.89
C ASN A 209 6.49 8.57 13.15
N ASN A 210 5.34 9.20 12.97
CA ASN A 210 4.50 9.62 14.09
C ASN A 210 3.99 8.41 14.89
N ALA A 211 3.54 7.34 14.21
CA ALA A 211 3.12 6.10 14.85
C ALA A 211 4.25 5.45 15.66
N PHE A 212 5.46 5.40 15.11
CA PHE A 212 6.64 4.89 15.81
C PHE A 212 7.02 5.75 17.02
N GLY A 213 7.04 7.08 16.88
CA GLY A 213 7.29 7.99 17.99
C GLY A 213 6.26 7.85 19.10
N MET A 214 4.97 7.79 18.76
CA MET A 214 3.88 7.55 19.72
C MET A 214 4.01 6.18 20.39
N ALA A 215 4.42 5.14 19.66
CA ALA A 215 4.66 3.81 20.23
C ALA A 215 5.80 3.84 21.25
N LEU A 216 6.91 4.53 20.95
CA LEU A 216 8.07 4.63 21.86
C LEU A 216 7.73 5.38 23.15
N TRP A 217 7.06 6.53 23.04
CA TRP A 217 6.59 7.28 24.20
C TRP A 217 5.51 6.52 24.99
N GLY A 218 4.56 5.92 24.28
CA GLY A 218 3.52 5.07 24.86
C GLY A 218 4.09 3.88 25.64
N PHE A 219 5.17 3.27 25.13
CA PHE A 219 5.91 2.22 25.81
C PHE A 219 6.49 2.74 27.13
N GLY A 220 7.21 3.86 27.11
CA GLY A 220 7.82 4.44 28.30
C GLY A 220 6.78 4.79 29.38
N ILE A 221 5.70 5.46 28.99
CA ILE A 221 4.60 5.83 29.89
C ILE A 221 3.93 4.59 30.48
N ALA A 222 3.60 3.60 29.64
CA ALA A 222 2.93 2.39 30.10
C ALA A 222 3.82 1.55 31.01
N PHE A 223 5.10 1.42 30.67
CA PHE A 223 6.07 0.69 31.47
C PHE A 223 6.25 1.33 32.85
N VAL A 224 6.52 2.64 32.92
CA VAL A 224 6.66 3.37 34.18
C VAL A 224 5.37 3.34 34.99
N GLY A 225 4.22 3.56 34.35
CA GLY A 225 2.91 3.49 35.01
C GLY A 225 2.63 2.13 35.65
N LEU A 226 3.01 1.03 34.97
CA LEU A 226 2.89 -0.32 35.51
C LEU A 226 3.88 -0.61 36.65
N LEU A 227 5.07 -0.01 36.62
CA LEU A 227 6.06 -0.11 37.70
C LEU A 227 5.60 0.63 38.96
N ILE A 228 5.01 1.81 38.82
CA ILE A 228 4.47 2.60 39.94
C ILE A 228 3.22 1.92 40.51
N TRP A 229 2.34 1.42 39.64
CA TRP A 229 1.05 0.85 40.04
C TRP A 229 1.12 -0.66 40.32
N ARG A 230 2.11 -1.08 41.13
CA ARG A 230 2.31 -2.49 41.50
C ARG A 230 1.27 -3.10 42.42
N ARG A 231 0.29 -2.31 42.91
CA ARG A 231 -0.73 -2.75 43.87
C ARG A 231 -1.38 -4.07 43.47
N GLU A 232 -1.47 -4.99 44.42
CA GLU A 232 -2.12 -6.28 44.24
C GLU A 232 -3.60 -6.08 43.92
N PHE A 233 -4.12 -6.86 42.98
CA PHE A 233 -5.55 -7.00 42.78
C PHE A 233 -5.87 -8.45 42.43
N ASN A 234 -7.04 -8.90 42.85
CA ASN A 234 -7.51 -10.24 42.58
C ASN A 234 -8.08 -10.29 41.16
N ALA A 235 -7.25 -10.73 40.21
CA ALA A 235 -7.68 -10.92 38.84
C ALA A 235 -8.64 -12.13 38.76
N GLU A 236 -9.81 -11.94 38.17
CA GLU A 236 -10.71 -13.06 37.92
C GLU A 236 -10.24 -13.90 36.72
N ARG A 237 -10.52 -15.20 36.81
CA ARG A 237 -10.27 -16.14 35.72
C ARG A 237 -11.15 -15.82 34.51
N TRP A 238 -10.59 -15.99 33.32
CA TRP A 238 -11.36 -15.89 32.08
C TRP A 238 -12.58 -16.82 32.12
N PRO A 239 -13.78 -16.37 31.71
CA PRO A 239 -14.99 -17.16 31.80
C PRO A 239 -14.86 -18.47 31.01
N ARG A 240 -15.47 -19.54 31.54
CA ARG A 240 -15.49 -20.84 30.84
C ARG A 240 -16.23 -20.70 29.51
N ILE A 241 -15.70 -21.34 28.48
CA ILE A 241 -16.28 -21.32 27.13
C ILE A 241 -17.53 -22.19 27.10
N VAL A 242 -18.67 -21.58 26.77
CA VAL A 242 -19.98 -22.20 26.56
C VAL A 242 -20.23 -22.38 25.06
N ARG A 243 -20.90 -23.48 24.70
CA ARG A 243 -21.28 -23.77 23.31
C ARG A 243 -22.49 -22.95 22.88
N LYS A 244 -22.27 -21.92 22.05
CA LYS A 244 -23.34 -21.12 21.41
C LYS A 244 -23.35 -21.38 19.90
N ARG A 245 -24.44 -21.01 19.22
CA ARG A 245 -24.56 -21.12 17.76
C ARG A 245 -24.03 -19.86 17.06
N THR A 246 -23.29 -20.05 15.98
CA THR A 246 -22.79 -18.99 15.08
C THR A 246 -23.94 -18.34 14.31
N PRO A 247 -23.98 -17.00 14.16
CA PRO A 247 -25.02 -16.29 13.41
C PRO A 247 -24.75 -16.33 11.89
N TRP A 248 -24.80 -17.52 11.29
CA TRP A 248 -24.47 -17.73 9.87
C TRP A 248 -25.31 -16.88 8.92
N THR A 249 -26.59 -16.65 9.23
CA THR A 249 -27.48 -15.83 8.41
C THR A 249 -26.97 -14.40 8.25
N ALA A 250 -26.56 -13.76 9.36
CA ALA A 250 -26.00 -12.41 9.33
C ALA A 250 -24.66 -12.36 8.56
N LEU A 251 -23.81 -13.38 8.71
CA LEU A 251 -22.52 -13.46 8.00
C LEU A 251 -22.72 -13.62 6.49
N VAL A 252 -23.67 -14.44 6.04
CA VAL A 252 -23.99 -14.63 4.62
C VAL A 252 -24.56 -13.35 4.01
N VAL A 253 -25.46 -12.66 4.73
CA VAL A 253 -26.00 -11.36 4.27
C VAL A 253 -24.89 -10.32 4.15
N ALA A 254 -23.98 -10.24 5.11
CA ALA A 254 -22.87 -9.30 5.07
C ALA A 254 -21.89 -9.62 3.93
N LEU A 255 -21.59 -10.92 3.70
CA LEU A 255 -20.79 -11.37 2.56
C LEU A 255 -21.44 -11.01 1.21
N ALA A 256 -22.74 -11.24 1.06
CA ALA A 256 -23.48 -10.89 -0.14
C ALA A 256 -23.44 -9.36 -0.38
N GLY A 257 -23.66 -8.56 0.66
CA GLY A 257 -23.59 -7.10 0.58
C GLY A 257 -22.23 -6.60 0.09
N TRP A 258 -21.15 -7.10 0.69
CA TRP A 258 -19.80 -6.74 0.24
C TRP A 258 -19.49 -7.24 -1.16
N THR A 259 -19.94 -8.44 -1.54
CA THR A 259 -19.75 -8.97 -2.90
C THR A 259 -20.41 -8.07 -3.93
N ILE A 260 -21.63 -7.58 -3.68
CA ILE A 260 -22.33 -6.65 -4.57
C ILE A 260 -21.53 -5.35 -4.76
N ILE A 261 -20.97 -4.80 -3.67
CA ILE A 261 -20.12 -3.59 -3.72
C ILE A 261 -18.81 -3.85 -4.49
N ALA A 262 -18.23 -5.03 -4.34
CA ALA A 262 -16.94 -5.37 -4.94
C ALA A 262 -16.97 -5.62 -6.45
N VAL A 263 -18.08 -6.17 -6.99
CA VAL A 263 -18.19 -6.51 -8.41
C VAL A 263 -17.82 -5.35 -9.36
N PRO A 264 -18.39 -4.12 -9.23
CA PRO A 264 -18.02 -3.02 -10.11
C PRO A 264 -16.54 -2.62 -9.97
N ALA A 265 -16.02 -2.52 -8.75
CA ALA A 265 -14.62 -2.15 -8.52
C ALA A 265 -13.65 -3.22 -9.09
N GLN A 266 -13.98 -4.50 -8.96
CA GLN A 266 -13.17 -5.60 -9.50
C GLN A 266 -13.16 -5.63 -11.03
N ARG A 267 -14.25 -5.20 -11.70
CA ARG A 267 -14.26 -5.03 -13.17
C ARG A 267 -13.30 -3.94 -13.61
N GLN A 268 -13.23 -2.82 -12.87
CA GLN A 268 -12.28 -1.75 -13.15
C GLN A 268 -10.84 -2.24 -12.94
N LEU A 269 -10.59 -2.93 -11.81
CA LEU A 269 -9.26 -3.51 -11.53
C LEU A 269 -8.80 -4.55 -12.54
N LEU A 270 -9.73 -5.32 -13.13
CA LEU A 270 -9.41 -6.24 -14.22
C LEU A 270 -8.85 -5.49 -15.44
N LEU A 271 -9.41 -4.33 -15.80
CA LEU A 271 -8.91 -3.51 -16.90
C LEU A 271 -7.52 -2.96 -16.58
N ASN A 272 -7.28 -2.44 -15.37
CA ASN A 272 -5.94 -2.04 -14.94
C ASN A 272 -4.96 -3.21 -15.01
N HIS A 273 -5.37 -4.41 -14.59
CA HIS A 273 -4.52 -5.60 -14.63
C HIS A 273 -4.17 -6.01 -16.07
N GLN A 274 -5.14 -6.00 -16.98
CA GLN A 274 -4.91 -6.27 -18.41
C GLN A 274 -3.96 -5.25 -19.03
N LEU A 275 -4.15 -3.96 -18.72
CA LEU A 275 -3.27 -2.89 -19.18
C LEU A 275 -1.83 -3.10 -18.69
N GLU A 276 -1.67 -3.39 -17.40
CA GLU A 276 -0.35 -3.69 -16.83
C GLU A 276 0.27 -4.96 -17.43
N GLN A 277 -0.52 -5.98 -17.77
CA GLN A 277 -0.01 -7.17 -18.46
C GLN A 277 0.51 -6.85 -19.87
N HIS A 278 -0.20 -6.04 -20.66
CA HIS A 278 0.26 -5.62 -21.98
C HIS A 278 1.57 -4.84 -21.88
N ILE A 279 1.67 -3.92 -20.93
CA ILE A 279 2.88 -3.13 -20.67
C ILE A 279 4.05 -4.00 -20.19
N ALA A 280 3.80 -4.94 -19.27
CA ALA A 280 4.83 -5.87 -18.82
C ALA A 280 5.37 -6.75 -19.95
N ARG A 281 4.54 -7.06 -20.97
CA ARG A 281 4.93 -7.80 -22.18
C ARG A 281 5.51 -6.92 -23.29
N LYS A 282 5.62 -5.60 -23.07
CA LYS A 282 6.02 -4.59 -24.08
C LYS A 282 5.07 -4.54 -25.30
N GLU A 283 3.81 -4.94 -25.14
CA GLU A 283 2.76 -4.87 -26.15
C GLU A 283 2.12 -3.46 -26.16
N TRP A 284 2.92 -2.43 -26.43
CA TRP A 284 2.54 -1.02 -26.27
C TRP A 284 1.28 -0.62 -27.04
N ARG A 285 1.15 -1.08 -28.29
CA ARG A 285 -0.04 -0.79 -29.11
C ARG A 285 -1.30 -1.41 -28.53
N ALA A 286 -1.25 -2.67 -28.08
CA ALA A 286 -2.39 -3.32 -27.46
C ALA A 286 -2.82 -2.64 -26.14
N ALA A 287 -1.85 -2.11 -25.39
CA ALA A 287 -2.12 -1.29 -24.20
C ALA A 287 -2.86 0.00 -24.57
N LEU A 288 -2.42 0.71 -25.61
CA LEU A 288 -3.08 1.92 -26.10
C LEU A 288 -4.46 1.62 -26.69
N ASP A 289 -4.62 0.56 -27.47
CA ASP A 289 -5.93 0.14 -28.00
C ASP A 289 -6.92 -0.15 -26.86
N LEU A 290 -6.45 -0.80 -25.79
CA LEU A 290 -7.26 -1.04 -24.60
C LEU A 290 -7.67 0.28 -23.93
N MET A 291 -6.76 1.25 -23.82
CA MET A 291 -7.06 2.58 -23.30
C MET A 291 -8.06 3.32 -24.21
N THR A 292 -7.77 3.46 -25.51
CA THR A 292 -8.63 4.10 -26.53
C THR A 292 -10.03 3.50 -26.56
N SER A 293 -10.18 2.17 -26.36
CA SER A 293 -11.50 1.50 -26.33
C SER A 293 -12.34 1.79 -25.08
N ARG A 294 -11.79 2.47 -24.07
CA ARG A 294 -12.40 2.70 -22.75
C ARG A 294 -12.33 4.17 -22.36
N GLN A 295 -13.16 4.54 -21.39
CA GLN A 295 -13.10 5.86 -20.78
C GLN A 295 -12.20 5.84 -19.54
N PRO A 296 -11.58 6.97 -19.14
CA PRO A 296 -10.76 7.03 -17.92
C PRO A 296 -11.47 6.52 -16.66
N VAL A 297 -12.79 6.70 -16.59
CA VAL A 297 -13.63 6.28 -15.45
C VAL A 297 -13.84 4.76 -15.37
N ASP A 298 -13.54 4.03 -16.44
CA ASP A 298 -13.62 2.56 -16.47
C ASP A 298 -12.47 1.91 -15.72
N PHE A 299 -11.37 2.64 -15.49
CA PHE A 299 -10.23 2.18 -14.73
C PHE A 299 -10.39 2.49 -13.24
N ALA A 300 -9.77 1.67 -12.38
CA ALA A 300 -9.87 1.81 -10.95
C ALA A 300 -9.06 3.04 -10.48
N PRO A 301 -9.69 4.03 -9.82
CA PRO A 301 -8.99 5.26 -9.42
C PRO A 301 -7.91 5.01 -8.36
N ALA A 302 -8.06 3.95 -7.55
CA ALA A 302 -7.09 3.55 -6.54
C ALA A 302 -5.78 2.99 -7.14
N ARG A 303 -5.74 2.67 -8.44
CA ARG A 303 -4.57 2.12 -9.13
C ARG A 303 -4.19 3.07 -10.28
N PRO A 304 -3.14 3.89 -10.12
CA PRO A 304 -2.76 4.85 -11.17
C PRO A 304 -2.45 4.09 -12.46
N LEU A 305 -2.90 4.66 -13.59
CA LEU A 305 -2.63 4.10 -14.90
C LEU A 305 -1.13 4.15 -15.18
N PRO A 306 -0.55 3.06 -15.74
CA PRO A 306 0.82 3.11 -16.23
C PRO A 306 0.94 4.12 -17.39
N PRO A 307 2.09 4.78 -17.55
CA PRO A 307 3.32 4.58 -16.80
C PRO A 307 3.24 5.19 -15.39
N LYS A 308 3.72 4.46 -14.38
CA LYS A 308 3.59 4.91 -12.99
C LYS A 308 4.66 5.94 -12.67
N LEU A 309 4.26 7.19 -12.48
CA LEU A 309 5.12 8.38 -12.44
C LEU A 309 6.29 8.37 -11.43
N TYR A 310 6.23 7.50 -10.42
CA TYR A 310 7.22 7.42 -9.34
C TYR A 310 7.92 6.05 -9.28
N GLU A 311 7.70 5.18 -10.27
CA GLU A 311 8.43 3.91 -10.40
C GLU A 311 9.58 4.08 -11.41
N ASN A 312 10.70 3.38 -11.20
CA ASN A 312 11.85 3.48 -12.13
C ASN A 312 11.51 3.02 -13.56
N THR A 313 10.48 2.20 -13.71
CA THR A 313 10.01 1.74 -15.03
C THR A 313 9.31 2.83 -15.83
N VAL A 314 8.96 3.97 -15.21
CA VAL A 314 8.26 5.09 -15.86
C VAL A 314 8.94 5.52 -17.15
N PHE A 315 10.27 5.55 -17.18
CA PHE A 315 11.03 5.98 -18.35
C PHE A 315 10.78 5.04 -19.53
N ARG A 316 10.98 3.74 -19.32
CA ARG A 316 10.77 2.72 -20.37
C ARG A 316 9.32 2.69 -20.82
N GLU A 317 8.39 2.69 -19.87
CA GLU A 317 6.96 2.58 -20.17
C GLU A 317 6.44 3.84 -20.89
N ALA A 318 6.84 5.04 -20.48
CA ALA A 318 6.42 6.28 -21.13
C ALA A 318 6.96 6.41 -22.56
N LEU A 319 8.25 6.08 -22.78
CA LEU A 319 8.85 6.11 -24.11
C LEU A 319 8.24 5.05 -25.03
N GLY A 320 8.00 3.83 -24.51
CA GLY A 320 7.38 2.74 -25.25
C GLY A 320 5.94 3.07 -25.68
N LEU A 321 5.14 3.63 -24.78
CA LEU A 321 3.78 4.08 -25.08
C LEU A 321 3.77 5.24 -26.08
N ALA A 322 4.61 6.26 -25.86
CA ALA A 322 4.71 7.40 -26.77
C ALA A 322 5.12 6.96 -28.19
N GLY A 323 6.02 6.00 -28.31
CA GLY A 323 6.43 5.43 -29.58
C GLY A 323 5.40 4.57 -30.30
N ALA A 324 4.30 4.20 -29.64
CA ALA A 324 3.22 3.39 -30.20
C ALA A 324 1.93 4.19 -30.43
N LEU A 325 1.93 5.49 -30.11
CA LEU A 325 0.79 6.38 -30.32
C LEU A 325 0.52 6.61 -31.80
N GLU A 326 -0.76 6.66 -32.15
CA GLU A 326 -1.27 6.99 -33.47
C GLU A 326 -2.14 8.27 -33.40
N PRO A 327 -2.27 9.02 -34.51
CA PRO A 327 -3.07 10.25 -34.52
C PRO A 327 -4.57 10.01 -34.29
N SER A 328 -5.02 8.77 -34.49
CA SER A 328 -6.40 8.32 -34.26
C SER A 328 -6.70 7.91 -32.83
N ASP A 329 -5.70 7.87 -31.94
CA ASP A 329 -5.93 7.53 -30.54
C ASP A 329 -6.77 8.60 -29.83
N GLU A 330 -7.53 8.18 -28.82
CA GLU A 330 -8.40 9.07 -28.07
C GLU A 330 -7.58 10.17 -27.37
N ARG A 331 -8.08 11.41 -27.41
CA ARG A 331 -7.36 12.59 -26.91
C ARG A 331 -6.86 12.43 -25.47
N TRP A 332 -7.65 11.80 -24.60
CA TRP A 332 -7.27 11.60 -23.20
C TRP A 332 -6.06 10.67 -23.04
N VAL A 333 -5.87 9.72 -23.96
CA VAL A 333 -4.73 8.78 -23.97
C VAL A 333 -3.46 9.54 -24.34
N ILE A 334 -3.54 10.38 -25.38
CA ILE A 334 -2.45 11.26 -25.80
C ILE A 334 -2.06 12.19 -24.63
N GLU A 335 -3.03 12.86 -24.01
CA GLU A 335 -2.80 13.74 -22.86
C GLU A 335 -2.19 13.01 -21.65
N HIS A 336 -2.58 11.75 -21.42
CA HIS A 336 -2.01 10.91 -20.34
C HIS A 336 -0.54 10.57 -20.60
N VAL A 337 -0.20 10.14 -21.82
CA VAL A 337 1.17 9.82 -22.22
C VAL A 337 2.03 11.08 -22.22
N GLU A 338 1.53 12.21 -22.73
CA GLU A 338 2.23 13.49 -22.71
C GLU A 338 2.52 13.94 -21.27
N ARG A 339 1.54 13.81 -20.36
CA ARG A 339 1.73 14.12 -18.94
C ARG A 339 2.81 13.25 -18.31
N ALA A 340 2.86 11.96 -18.65
CA ALA A 340 3.92 11.07 -18.18
C ALA A 340 5.30 11.48 -18.69
N LEU A 341 5.43 11.80 -19.98
CA LEU A 341 6.67 12.30 -20.57
C LEU A 341 7.12 13.63 -19.94
N ASN A 342 6.20 14.57 -19.73
CA ASN A 342 6.47 15.83 -19.03
C ASN A 342 6.93 15.59 -17.58
N LYS A 343 6.38 14.57 -16.90
CA LYS A 343 6.83 14.22 -15.56
C LYS A 343 8.21 13.58 -15.58
N VAL A 344 8.49 12.70 -16.54
CA VAL A 344 9.81 12.11 -16.80
C VAL A 344 10.85 13.22 -17.02
N SER A 345 10.57 14.21 -17.87
CA SER A 345 11.50 15.33 -18.09
C SER A 345 11.63 16.24 -16.87
N SER A 346 10.57 16.42 -16.06
CA SER A 346 10.65 17.20 -14.82
C SER A 346 11.57 16.57 -13.76
N HIS A 347 11.63 15.23 -13.69
CA HIS A 347 12.57 14.55 -12.80
C HIS A 347 14.01 14.80 -13.22
N TRP A 348 14.26 14.95 -14.52
CA TRP A 348 15.55 15.44 -14.99
C TRP A 348 15.76 16.90 -14.57
N LYS A 349 14.81 17.82 -14.78
CA LYS A 349 14.95 19.26 -14.47
C LYS A 349 15.48 19.57 -13.05
N GLU A 350 15.20 18.73 -12.07
CA GLU A 350 15.73 18.90 -10.70
C GLU A 350 17.15 18.33 -10.51
N ILE A 351 17.49 17.22 -11.18
CA ILE A 351 18.89 16.75 -11.30
C ILE A 351 19.71 17.77 -12.13
N TRP A 352 19.02 18.48 -13.00
CA TRP A 352 19.48 19.51 -13.92
C TRP A 352 19.55 20.92 -13.31
N GLN A 353 19.19 21.14 -12.02
CA GLN A 353 19.21 22.52 -11.49
C GLN A 353 20.58 23.14 -11.77
N PRO A 354 20.64 24.19 -12.62
CA PRO A 354 21.89 24.81 -13.04
C PRO A 354 22.36 25.67 -11.87
N GLY A 355 22.96 25.02 -10.89
CA GLY A 355 23.70 25.67 -9.81
C GLY A 355 25.06 26.10 -10.32
N GLY A 356 25.08 27.17 -11.13
CA GLY A 356 26.26 27.88 -11.59
C GLY A 356 26.78 27.39 -12.93
N ASP A 357 26.54 28.18 -14.00
CA ASP A 357 27.22 28.31 -15.31
C ASP A 357 27.76 27.04 -16.02
N GLY A 358 27.47 25.86 -15.50
CA GLY A 358 28.03 24.59 -15.91
C GLY A 358 27.16 23.99 -16.99
N GLU A 359 27.77 23.80 -18.15
CA GLU A 359 27.29 22.89 -19.18
C GLU A 359 26.75 21.62 -18.52
N VAL A 360 25.55 21.23 -18.94
CA VAL A 360 24.96 19.95 -18.54
C VAL A 360 25.90 18.87 -19.05
N SER A 361 26.69 18.28 -18.14
CA SER A 361 27.59 17.19 -18.49
C SER A 361 26.77 16.02 -19.03
N VAL A 362 26.92 15.79 -20.33
CA VAL A 362 26.39 14.66 -21.09
C VAL A 362 26.64 13.33 -20.36
N GLU A 363 27.79 13.20 -19.72
CA GLU A 363 28.19 12.03 -18.94
C GLU A 363 27.23 11.73 -17.77
N LYS A 364 26.70 12.76 -17.10
CA LYS A 364 25.67 12.56 -16.05
C LYS A 364 24.36 12.03 -16.63
N LEU A 365 24.00 12.47 -17.84
CA LEU A 365 22.81 12.00 -18.52
C LEU A 365 22.97 10.55 -18.99
N GLU A 366 24.13 10.19 -19.52
CA GLU A 366 24.46 8.81 -19.86
C GLU A 366 24.37 7.89 -18.64
N ASN A 367 24.94 8.30 -17.51
CA ASN A 367 24.86 7.55 -16.26
C ASN A 367 23.41 7.39 -15.76
N LEU A 368 22.54 8.39 -15.95
CA LEU A 368 21.13 8.27 -15.63
C LEU A 368 20.40 7.30 -16.58
N VAL A 369 20.65 7.40 -17.88
CA VAL A 369 20.06 6.50 -18.89
C VAL A 369 20.47 5.05 -18.62
N VAL A 370 21.73 4.82 -18.21
CA VAL A 370 22.22 3.53 -17.71
C VAL A 370 21.48 3.10 -16.44
N GLY A 371 21.33 4.00 -15.47
CA GLY A 371 20.64 3.74 -14.21
C GLY A 371 19.16 3.36 -14.38
N PHE A 372 18.51 3.87 -15.43
CA PHE A 372 17.12 3.54 -15.79
C PHE A 372 16.98 2.35 -16.73
N ASP A 373 18.09 1.68 -17.12
CA ASP A 373 18.10 0.53 -18.03
C ASP A 373 17.32 0.82 -19.34
N ILE A 374 17.48 2.03 -19.89
CA ILE A 374 16.86 2.40 -21.16
C ILE A 374 17.71 1.82 -22.29
N GLN A 375 17.12 0.92 -23.08
CA GLN A 375 17.79 0.31 -24.22
C GLN A 375 17.54 1.14 -25.49
N PRO A 376 18.48 1.21 -26.45
CA PRO A 376 18.26 1.86 -27.75
C PRO A 376 16.97 1.42 -28.46
N ALA A 377 16.61 0.14 -28.33
CA ALA A 377 15.39 -0.43 -28.89
C ALA A 377 14.11 0.18 -28.31
N ASP A 378 14.14 0.70 -27.08
CA ASP A 378 12.98 1.35 -26.45
C ASP A 378 12.77 2.79 -26.99
N VAL A 379 13.79 3.39 -27.64
CA VAL A 379 13.80 4.78 -28.12
C VAL A 379 13.43 4.89 -29.61
N LEU A 380 13.78 3.88 -30.40
CA LEU A 380 13.48 3.85 -31.84
C LEU A 380 11.99 4.04 -32.15
N PRO A 381 11.04 3.42 -31.42
CA PRO A 381 9.62 3.65 -31.66
C PRO A 381 9.23 5.12 -31.46
N LEU A 382 9.76 5.77 -30.42
CA LEU A 382 9.51 7.20 -30.17
C LEU A 382 9.92 8.05 -31.37
N LEU A 383 11.14 7.87 -31.87
CA LEU A 383 11.66 8.67 -32.98
C LEU A 383 10.99 8.39 -34.33
N ARG A 384 10.30 7.25 -34.45
CA ARG A 384 9.45 6.94 -35.61
C ARG A 384 8.05 7.54 -35.48
N SER A 385 7.49 7.53 -34.27
CA SER A 385 6.13 8.03 -33.97
C SER A 385 5.96 9.55 -34.05
N THR A 386 7.06 10.29 -34.10
CA THR A 386 7.08 11.75 -34.04
C THR A 386 6.51 12.46 -35.26
N ASN A 387 6.25 11.75 -36.36
CA ASN A 387 5.48 12.30 -37.48
C ASN A 387 3.96 12.08 -37.34
N ALA A 388 3.52 11.34 -36.32
CA ALA A 388 2.14 10.92 -36.16
C ALA A 388 1.37 11.79 -35.15
N VAL A 389 2.01 12.26 -34.07
CA VAL A 389 1.31 12.95 -32.97
C VAL A 389 2.00 14.29 -32.64
N PRO A 390 1.38 15.45 -32.97
CA PRO A 390 1.96 16.77 -32.77
C PRO A 390 2.37 17.08 -31.32
N GLU A 391 1.65 16.55 -30.33
CA GLU A 391 1.94 16.74 -28.91
C GLU A 391 3.29 16.11 -28.51
N ILE A 392 3.62 14.94 -29.09
CA ILE A 392 4.89 14.25 -28.85
C ILE A 392 6.03 14.96 -29.57
N GLU A 393 5.79 15.45 -30.79
CA GLU A 393 6.75 16.28 -31.51
C GLU A 393 7.09 17.55 -30.74
N GLY A 394 6.07 18.30 -30.31
CA GLY A 394 6.25 19.49 -29.48
C GLY A 394 6.93 19.18 -28.14
N TRP A 395 6.74 17.98 -27.57
CA TRP A 395 7.49 17.56 -26.40
C TRP A 395 8.98 17.38 -26.69
N LEU A 396 9.34 16.75 -27.81
CA LEU A 396 10.74 16.55 -28.18
C LEU A 396 11.47 17.86 -28.49
N GLU A 397 10.83 18.78 -29.21
CA GLU A 397 11.38 20.11 -29.49
C GLU A 397 11.71 20.88 -28.20
N ARG A 398 10.88 20.71 -27.16
CA ARG A 398 11.09 21.33 -25.83
C ARG A 398 12.17 20.65 -25.00
N ASN A 399 12.64 19.45 -25.36
CA ASN A 399 13.59 18.66 -24.59
C ASN A 399 14.81 18.19 -25.44
N PRO A 400 15.52 19.09 -26.14
CA PRO A 400 16.58 18.71 -27.10
C PRO A 400 17.77 18.01 -26.44
N ALA A 401 18.07 18.32 -25.18
CA ALA A 401 19.17 17.68 -24.48
C ALA A 401 18.89 16.24 -24.04
N PHE A 402 17.60 15.88 -23.86
CA PHE A 402 17.24 14.48 -23.67
C PHE A 402 17.53 13.68 -24.93
N LEU A 403 17.16 14.23 -26.10
CA LEU A 403 17.49 13.63 -27.38
C LEU A 403 19.00 13.47 -27.57
N LEU A 404 19.79 14.47 -27.19
CA LEU A 404 21.25 14.40 -27.26
C LEU A 404 21.84 13.32 -26.34
N ALA A 405 21.33 13.17 -25.12
CA ALA A 405 21.77 12.13 -24.19
C ALA A 405 21.40 10.72 -24.66
N LEU A 406 20.17 10.55 -25.13
CA LEU A 406 19.73 9.30 -25.77
C LEU A 406 20.62 8.98 -26.96
N HIS A 407 20.89 9.97 -27.79
CA HIS A 407 21.75 9.83 -28.94
C HIS A 407 23.14 9.30 -28.55
N ASN A 408 23.82 9.95 -27.60
CA ASN A 408 25.17 9.53 -27.21
C ASN A 408 25.17 8.12 -26.61
N ARG A 409 24.12 7.76 -25.86
CA ARG A 409 23.96 6.38 -25.38
C ARG A 409 23.81 5.37 -26.51
N VAL A 410 23.06 5.71 -27.56
CA VAL A 410 22.93 4.85 -28.75
C VAL A 410 24.28 4.77 -29.49
N ALA A 411 25.05 5.87 -29.52
CA ALA A 411 26.39 5.91 -30.10
C ALA A 411 27.42 5.09 -29.30
N ASP A 412 27.30 4.97 -27.98
CA ASP A 412 28.12 4.04 -27.18
C ASP A 412 27.74 2.59 -27.46
N TRP A 413 26.45 2.32 -27.61
CA TRP A 413 25.95 0.99 -27.96
C TRP A 413 26.36 0.56 -29.39
N HIS A 414 26.59 1.53 -30.29
CA HIS A 414 27.04 1.37 -31.68
C HIS A 414 28.27 0.48 -31.83
N GLN A 415 29.16 0.39 -30.83
CA GLN A 415 30.30 -0.54 -30.88
C GLN A 415 29.87 -2.01 -31.00
N SER A 416 28.57 -2.31 -30.81
CA SER A 416 28.01 -3.66 -30.90
C SER A 416 26.95 -3.90 -32.00
N ASN A 417 26.39 -2.86 -32.66
CA ASN A 417 25.33 -3.02 -33.67
C ASN A 417 25.20 -1.80 -34.63
N SER A 418 25.65 -1.91 -35.89
CA SER A 418 25.74 -0.80 -36.87
C SER A 418 24.39 -0.30 -37.42
N ASP A 419 23.46 -1.20 -37.73
CA ASP A 419 22.31 -0.87 -38.61
C ASP A 419 21.25 0.03 -37.95
N SER A 420 21.06 -0.12 -36.63
CA SER A 420 20.10 0.69 -35.87
C SER A 420 20.55 2.15 -35.72
N VAL A 421 21.87 2.37 -35.73
CA VAL A 421 22.45 3.70 -35.53
C VAL A 421 22.38 4.52 -36.80
N GLU A 422 22.69 3.94 -37.96
CA GLU A 422 22.58 4.63 -39.23
C GLU A 422 21.14 5.11 -39.51
N THR A 423 20.16 4.29 -39.11
CA THR A 423 18.73 4.68 -39.13
C THR A 423 18.46 5.87 -38.21
N LEU A 424 19.05 5.90 -37.01
CA LEU A 424 18.91 6.99 -36.05
C LEU A 424 19.54 8.29 -36.56
N LYS A 425 20.79 8.22 -37.05
CA LYS A 425 21.53 9.37 -37.59
C LYS A 425 20.73 10.04 -38.69
N ARG A 426 20.28 9.24 -39.65
CA ARG A 426 19.46 9.68 -40.76
C ARG A 426 18.16 10.34 -40.29
N THR A 427 17.49 9.75 -39.29
CA THR A 427 16.25 10.31 -38.73
C THR A 427 16.48 11.67 -38.05
N LEU A 428 17.61 11.85 -37.36
CA LEU A 428 17.96 13.12 -36.72
C LEU A 428 18.33 14.19 -37.75
N GLU A 429 19.11 13.82 -38.77
CA GLU A 429 19.51 14.69 -39.88
C GLU A 429 18.31 15.14 -40.72
N GLU A 430 17.40 14.22 -41.07
CA GLU A 430 16.16 14.53 -41.80
C GLU A 430 15.27 15.53 -41.04
N ARG A 431 15.41 15.64 -39.71
CA ARG A 431 14.63 16.52 -38.85
C ARG A 431 15.29 17.86 -38.54
N GLY A 432 16.50 18.11 -39.04
CA GLY A 432 17.25 19.33 -38.69
C GLY A 432 17.58 19.43 -37.20
N LEU A 433 17.53 18.31 -36.48
CA LEU A 433 18.00 18.23 -35.10
C LEU A 433 19.53 18.31 -35.11
N PRO A 434 20.17 18.85 -34.05
CA PRO A 434 21.60 19.08 -34.03
C PRO A 434 22.36 17.82 -34.45
N ALA A 435 23.24 18.00 -35.45
CA ALA A 435 24.08 16.94 -35.97
C ALA A 435 24.92 16.34 -34.84
N LEU A 436 25.19 15.05 -34.96
CA LEU A 436 25.87 14.31 -33.91
C LEU A 436 27.25 14.92 -33.69
N PRO A 437 27.67 15.15 -32.44
CA PRO A 437 29.05 15.50 -32.19
C PRO A 437 29.89 14.37 -32.79
N GLU A 438 30.73 14.69 -33.78
CA GLU A 438 31.74 13.75 -34.21
C GLU A 438 32.54 13.42 -32.96
N HIS A 439 32.44 12.18 -32.47
CA HIS A 439 33.40 11.70 -31.48
C HIS A 439 34.76 11.83 -32.14
N SER A 440 35.43 12.97 -31.89
CA SER A 440 36.83 13.14 -32.19
C SER A 440 37.47 11.96 -31.48
N LYS A 441 37.98 10.99 -32.24
CA LYS A 441 38.67 9.83 -31.71
C LYS A 441 39.75 10.37 -30.78
N SER A 442 39.47 10.43 -29.48
CA SER A 442 40.49 10.58 -28.48
C SER A 442 41.24 9.27 -28.53
N SER A 443 42.32 9.27 -29.31
CA SER A 443 43.29 8.17 -29.33
C SER A 443 43.66 7.82 -27.88
N PRO A 444 43.76 6.52 -27.54
CA PRO A 444 44.04 6.06 -26.18
C PRO A 444 45.34 6.63 -25.60
#